data_AF-A0A090QJ52-F1
#
_entry.id   AF-A0A090QJ52-F1
#
_cell.length_a   1.000
_cell.length_b   1.000
_cell.length_c   1.000
_cell.angle_alpha   90.00
_cell.angle_beta   90.00
_cell.angle_gamma   90.00
#
_symmetry.space_group_name_H-M   'P 1'
#
loop_
_entity.id
_entity.type
_entity.pdbx_description
1 polymer ?
#
loop_
_entity_poly.entity_id
_entity_poly.type
_entity_poly.pdbx_seq_one_letter_code
_entity_poly.pdbx_strand_id
1 'polypeptide(L)'
;MKITKRQAKPVYLAIDEWEKDQHISPDQAHTLRASVEIVGFDWKLLAVYSFWIAITCCVIAVGVLLADDFLMALLAKLIDTPASVLTVISAVLAALAYYGGAQRRLKHPEKRFSNEAVYFFGVLMSAVSVGFLRETAWFETFHVAFFLGLLMVVYGLVGWRLNSILIWLFGLLAFAGWSLELTQYLADANDYFLGLNVAWRLALWVALCWAVHLPRCYRPT
;
A
#
# COMPACT_ATOMS: atom_id res chain seq x y z
N MET A 1 -20.73 5.28 26.72
CA MET A 1 -19.77 5.89 25.77
C MET A 1 -18.38 5.34 26.04
N LYS A 2 -17.68 4.85 25.02
CA LYS A 2 -16.32 4.28 25.16
C LYS A 2 -15.27 5.35 24.92
N ILE A 3 -14.51 5.71 25.95
CA ILE A 3 -13.50 6.78 25.85
C ILE A 3 -12.16 6.33 26.44
N THR A 4 -11.07 6.90 25.95
CA THR A 4 -9.72 6.60 26.46
C THR A 4 -9.47 7.27 27.81
N LYS A 5 -8.53 6.74 28.62
CA LYS A 5 -8.13 7.35 29.91
C LYS A 5 -7.80 8.85 29.81
N ARG A 6 -7.21 9.27 28.69
CA ARG A 6 -6.84 10.67 28.44
C ARG A 6 -8.06 11.57 28.21
N GLN A 7 -9.11 11.04 27.59
CA GLN A 7 -10.39 11.73 27.34
C GLN A 7 -11.34 11.66 28.55
N ALA A 8 -11.16 10.69 29.45
CA ALA A 8 -12.00 10.55 30.64
C ALA A 8 -11.85 11.74 31.61
N LYS A 9 -10.63 12.24 31.81
CA LYS A 9 -10.35 13.36 32.72
C LYS A 9 -11.11 14.65 32.37
N PRO A 10 -11.07 15.18 31.13
CA PRO A 10 -11.84 16.37 30.77
C PRO A 10 -13.36 16.13 30.77
N VAL A 11 -13.82 14.91 30.49
CA VAL A 11 -15.25 14.57 30.53
C VAL A 11 -15.79 14.60 31.97
N TYR A 12 -15.05 14.03 32.94
CA TYR A 12 -15.45 14.10 34.35
C TYR A 12 -15.42 15.53 34.88
N LEU A 13 -14.41 16.34 34.49
CA LEU A 13 -14.36 17.76 34.85
C LEU A 13 -15.56 18.54 34.30
N ALA A 14 -15.94 18.31 33.04
CA ALA A 14 -17.11 18.96 32.45
C ALA A 14 -18.42 18.57 33.16
N ILE A 15 -18.58 17.31 33.55
CA ILE A 15 -19.75 16.84 34.32
C ILE A 15 -19.79 17.51 35.71
N ASP A 16 -18.64 17.62 36.39
CA ASP A 16 -18.55 18.29 37.69
C ASP A 16 -18.88 19.79 37.60
N GLU A 17 -18.45 20.45 36.52
CA GLU A 17 -18.71 21.87 36.30
C GLU A 17 -20.19 22.12 35.96
N TRP A 18 -20.79 21.29 35.11
CA TRP A 18 -22.21 21.37 34.80
C TRP A 18 -23.13 21.03 35.98
N GLU A 19 -22.69 20.16 36.90
CA GLU A 19 -23.40 19.90 38.16
C GLU A 19 -23.30 21.12 39.10
N LYS A 20 -22.13 21.77 39.19
CA LYS A 20 -21.93 22.99 39.99
C LYS A 20 -22.74 24.18 39.47
N ASP A 21 -22.81 24.35 38.16
CA ASP A 21 -23.54 25.44 37.50
C ASP A 21 -25.06 25.19 37.42
N GLN A 22 -25.56 24.11 38.05
CA GLN A 22 -26.97 23.68 38.05
C GLN A 22 -27.57 23.42 36.65
N HIS A 23 -26.73 23.18 35.65
CA HIS A 23 -27.18 22.84 34.30
C HIS A 23 -27.72 21.40 34.18
N ILE A 24 -27.37 20.52 35.12
CA ILE A 24 -27.82 19.12 35.21
C ILE A 24 -28.13 18.75 36.66
N SER A 25 -29.11 17.86 36.86
CA SER A 25 -29.44 17.36 38.20
C SER A 25 -28.37 16.37 38.71
N PRO A 26 -28.21 16.21 40.04
CA PRO A 26 -27.26 15.23 40.60
C PRO A 26 -27.54 13.79 40.13
N ASP A 27 -28.80 13.43 39.91
CA ASP A 27 -29.18 12.12 39.35
C ASP A 27 -28.74 11.95 37.88
N GLN A 28 -28.82 13.03 37.09
CA GLN A 28 -28.34 13.03 35.70
C GLN A 28 -26.80 12.95 35.65
N ALA A 29 -26.11 13.67 36.54
CA ALA A 29 -24.65 13.61 36.65
C ALA A 29 -24.18 12.19 37.02
N HIS A 30 -24.86 11.52 37.96
CA HIS A 30 -24.56 10.14 38.34
C HIS A 30 -24.77 9.16 37.17
N THR A 31 -25.88 9.31 36.43
CA THR A 31 -26.19 8.48 35.25
C THR A 31 -25.15 8.68 34.13
N LEU A 32 -24.71 9.92 33.90
CA LEU A 32 -23.68 10.24 32.91
C LEU A 32 -22.33 9.64 33.29
N ARG A 33 -21.91 9.76 34.55
CA ARG A 33 -20.66 9.14 35.05
C ARG A 33 -20.68 7.62 34.90
N ALA A 34 -21.81 6.97 35.21
CA ALA A 34 -21.99 5.52 35.07
C ALA A 34 -22.01 5.05 33.60
N SER A 35 -22.42 5.92 32.67
CA SER A 35 -22.45 5.61 31.24
C SER A 35 -21.06 5.66 30.56
N VAL A 36 -20.04 6.17 31.25
CA VAL A 36 -18.66 6.30 30.74
C VAL A 36 -17.91 4.99 30.99
N GLU A 37 -17.59 4.28 29.91
CA GLU A 37 -16.80 3.06 29.96
C GLU A 37 -15.38 3.38 29.47
N ILE A 38 -14.39 3.27 30.37
CA ILE A 38 -13.00 3.61 30.06
C ILE A 38 -12.35 2.44 29.33
N VAL A 39 -12.07 2.62 28.03
CA VAL A 39 -11.30 1.65 27.26
C VAL A 39 -9.81 1.87 27.55
N GLY A 40 -9.17 0.86 28.13
CA GLY A 40 -7.82 0.98 28.69
C GLY A 40 -6.68 0.99 27.67
N PHE A 41 -6.88 0.46 26.46
CA PHE A 41 -5.80 0.26 25.49
C PHE A 41 -6.19 0.73 24.08
N ASP A 42 -5.34 1.57 23.48
CA ASP A 42 -5.53 2.11 22.13
C ASP A 42 -4.93 1.16 21.08
N TRP A 43 -5.73 0.18 20.67
CA TRP A 43 -5.36 -0.79 19.63
C TRP A 43 -5.01 -0.14 18.30
N LYS A 44 -5.58 1.03 17.98
CA LYS A 44 -5.29 1.76 16.75
C LYS A 44 -3.88 2.32 16.80
N LEU A 45 -3.49 2.90 17.94
CA LEU A 45 -2.16 3.42 18.14
C LEU A 45 -1.09 2.32 18.12
N LEU A 46 -1.36 1.18 18.78
CA LEU A 46 -0.47 0.00 18.72
C LEU A 46 -0.26 -0.45 17.27
N ALA A 47 -1.34 -0.59 16.51
CA ALA A 47 -1.26 -1.03 15.11
C ALA A 47 -0.42 -0.07 14.26
N VAL A 48 -0.55 1.25 14.45
CA VAL A 48 0.25 2.26 13.74
C VAL A 48 1.73 2.14 14.08
N TYR A 49 2.09 2.03 15.36
CA TYR A 49 3.50 1.90 15.77
C TYR A 49 4.11 0.56 15.33
N SER A 50 3.38 -0.54 15.46
CA SER A 50 3.84 -1.85 14.96
C SER A 50 4.08 -1.83 13.46
N PHE A 51 3.27 -1.10 12.69
CA PHE A 51 3.47 -0.93 11.26
C PHE A 51 4.76 -0.15 10.95
N TRP A 52 5.03 0.96 11.67
CA TRP A 52 6.29 1.70 11.53
C TRP A 52 7.51 0.85 11.86
N ILE A 53 7.46 0.09 12.97
CA ILE A 53 8.55 -0.83 13.35
C ILE A 53 8.76 -1.89 12.28
N ALA A 54 7.69 -2.47 11.73
CA ALA A 54 7.78 -3.44 10.66
C ALA A 54 8.43 -2.85 9.38
N ILE A 55 8.08 -1.62 9.01
CA ILE A 55 8.72 -0.91 7.89
C ILE A 55 10.22 -0.73 8.16
N THR A 56 10.59 -0.20 9.33
CA THR A 56 12.00 0.02 9.69
C THR A 56 12.78 -1.29 9.69
N CYS A 57 12.20 -2.35 10.23
CA CYS A 57 12.81 -3.68 10.23
C CYS A 57 13.02 -4.20 8.80
N CYS A 58 12.03 -4.05 7.91
CA CYS A 58 12.16 -4.42 6.51
C CYS A 58 13.28 -3.65 5.80
N VAL A 59 13.36 -2.32 6.01
CA VAL A 59 14.42 -1.47 5.44
C VAL A 59 15.80 -1.89 5.94
N ILE A 60 15.95 -2.15 7.24
CA ILE A 60 17.21 -2.61 7.82
C ILE A 60 17.57 -3.99 7.28
N ALA A 61 16.62 -4.92 7.20
CA ALA A 61 16.86 -6.26 6.67
C ALA A 61 17.36 -6.22 5.22
N VAL A 62 16.73 -5.41 4.36
CA VAL A 62 17.18 -5.20 2.98
C VAL A 62 18.56 -4.54 2.95
N GLY A 63 18.80 -3.52 3.78
CA GLY A 63 20.10 -2.84 3.86
C GLY A 63 21.23 -3.77 4.28
N VAL A 64 21.01 -4.60 5.31
CA VAL A 64 21.97 -5.60 5.79
C VAL A 64 22.21 -6.68 4.73
N LEU A 65 21.15 -7.17 4.09
CA LEU A 65 21.25 -8.16 3.02
C LEU A 65 22.13 -7.65 1.86
N LEU A 66 21.93 -6.40 1.43
CA LEU A 66 22.68 -5.80 0.31
C LEU A 66 24.11 -5.41 0.68
N ALA A 67 24.39 -5.13 1.95
CA ALA A 67 25.72 -4.72 2.41
C ALA A 67 26.66 -5.89 2.72
N ASP A 68 26.14 -7.12 2.81
CA ASP A 68 26.89 -8.31 3.22
C ASP A 68 27.07 -9.27 2.03
N ASP A 69 28.32 -9.38 1.57
CA ASP A 69 28.70 -10.24 0.44
C ASP A 69 28.41 -11.73 0.71
N PHE A 70 28.53 -12.19 1.97
CA PHE A 70 28.22 -13.57 2.33
C PHE A 70 26.72 -13.84 2.24
N LEU A 71 25.88 -12.91 2.69
CA LEU A 71 24.43 -13.03 2.56
C LEU A 71 23.98 -12.99 1.09
N MET A 72 24.57 -12.12 0.26
CA MET A 72 24.28 -12.12 -1.18
C MET A 72 24.75 -13.40 -1.87
N ALA A 73 25.91 -13.94 -1.51
CA ALA A 73 26.38 -15.23 -2.03
C ALA A 73 25.48 -16.40 -1.60
N LEU A 74 25.00 -16.38 -0.35
CA LEU A 74 24.05 -17.37 0.15
C LEU A 74 22.70 -17.26 -0.58
N LEU A 75 22.22 -16.03 -0.82
CA LEU A 75 21.01 -15.77 -1.58
C LEU A 75 21.16 -16.27 -3.03
N ALA A 76 22.28 -15.97 -3.68
CA ALA A 76 22.58 -16.45 -5.03
C ALA A 76 22.61 -17.97 -5.11
N LYS A 77 23.13 -18.65 -4.08
CA LYS A 77 23.13 -20.11 -3.98
C LYS A 77 21.74 -20.69 -3.69
N LEU A 78 20.93 -20.01 -2.88
CA LEU A 78 19.56 -20.40 -2.57
C LEU A 78 18.65 -20.22 -3.79
N ILE A 79 18.91 -19.18 -4.58
CA ILE A 79 18.24 -18.83 -5.83
C ILE A 79 19.14 -19.26 -7.02
N ASP A 80 19.69 -20.46 -6.98
CA ASP A 80 20.32 -21.10 -8.15
C ASP A 80 19.25 -21.75 -9.03
N THR A 81 18.18 -20.99 -9.28
CA THR A 81 17.01 -21.42 -10.04
C THR A 81 16.89 -20.50 -11.24
N PRO A 82 16.70 -21.02 -12.46
CA PRO A 82 16.61 -20.18 -13.65
C PRO A 82 15.51 -19.13 -13.50
N ALA A 83 15.79 -17.89 -13.90
CA ALA A 83 14.88 -16.75 -13.76
C ALA A 83 13.49 -17.03 -14.38
N SER A 84 13.41 -17.85 -15.42
CA SER A 84 12.15 -18.29 -16.03
C SER A 84 11.27 -19.09 -15.07
N VAL A 85 11.85 -19.98 -14.27
CA VAL A 85 11.11 -20.77 -13.26
C VAL A 85 10.63 -19.87 -12.14
N LEU A 86 11.48 -18.95 -11.65
CA LEU A 86 11.09 -17.98 -10.63
C LEU A 86 9.97 -17.06 -11.10
N THR A 87 10.00 -16.63 -12.37
CA THR A 87 8.94 -15.85 -13.01
C THR A 87 7.61 -16.58 -12.94
N VAL A 88 7.59 -17.86 -13.32
CA VAL A 88 6.36 -18.68 -13.32
C VAL A 88 5.87 -18.93 -11.90
N ILE A 89 6.75 -19.31 -10.97
CA ILE A 89 6.38 -19.56 -9.57
C ILE A 89 5.78 -18.31 -8.94
N SER A 90 6.44 -17.16 -9.08
CA SER A 90 5.94 -15.90 -8.54
C SER A 90 4.65 -15.43 -9.23
N ALA A 91 4.49 -15.66 -10.55
CA ALA A 91 3.23 -15.39 -11.24
C ALA A 91 2.08 -16.24 -10.70
N VAL A 92 2.33 -17.53 -10.46
CA VAL A 92 1.33 -18.45 -9.88
C VAL A 92 0.98 -18.01 -8.46
N LEU A 93 1.97 -17.66 -7.63
CA LEU A 93 1.74 -17.13 -6.28
C LEU A 93 0.93 -15.84 -6.31
N ALA A 94 1.21 -14.94 -7.25
CA ALA A 94 0.43 -13.72 -7.45
C ALA A 94 -1.03 -14.02 -7.82
N ALA A 95 -1.26 -14.95 -8.77
CA ALA A 95 -2.59 -15.36 -9.17
C ALA A 95 -3.37 -16.00 -8.01
N LEU A 96 -2.73 -16.87 -7.22
CA LEU A 96 -3.31 -17.48 -6.03
C LEU A 96 -3.64 -16.42 -4.97
N ALA A 97 -2.78 -15.42 -4.79
CA ALA A 97 -3.04 -14.32 -3.86
C ALA A 97 -4.24 -13.47 -4.29
N TYR A 98 -4.33 -13.10 -5.58
CA TYR A 98 -5.49 -12.36 -6.09
C TYR A 98 -6.78 -13.17 -6.00
N TYR A 99 -6.73 -14.46 -6.36
CA TYR A 99 -7.88 -15.35 -6.28
C TYR A 99 -8.32 -15.60 -4.83
N GLY A 100 -7.38 -15.92 -3.95
CA GLY A 100 -7.63 -16.11 -2.53
C GLY A 100 -8.14 -14.84 -1.85
N GLY A 101 -7.59 -13.67 -2.23
CA GLY A 101 -8.08 -12.36 -1.78
C GLY A 101 -9.51 -12.08 -2.22
N ALA A 102 -9.85 -12.41 -3.48
CA ALA A 102 -11.20 -12.27 -4.02
C ALA A 102 -12.21 -13.18 -3.30
N GLN A 103 -11.87 -14.47 -3.11
CA GLN A 103 -12.71 -15.40 -2.36
C GLN A 103 -12.89 -14.97 -0.90
N ARG A 104 -11.80 -14.51 -0.25
CA ARG A 104 -11.85 -14.06 1.14
C ARG A 104 -12.73 -12.83 1.30
N ARG A 105 -12.69 -11.90 0.34
CA ARG A 105 -13.57 -10.73 0.33
C ARG A 105 -15.05 -11.09 0.25
N LEU A 106 -15.41 -12.15 -0.48
CA LEU A 106 -16.79 -12.66 -0.53
C LEU A 106 -17.22 -13.27 0.81
N LYS A 107 -16.32 -13.97 1.51
CA LYS A 107 -16.62 -14.61 2.80
C LYS A 107 -16.62 -13.64 3.99
N HIS A 108 -15.73 -12.65 3.97
CA HIS A 108 -15.51 -11.71 5.07
C HIS A 108 -15.42 -10.26 4.56
N PRO A 109 -16.54 -9.66 4.09
CA PRO A 109 -16.55 -8.29 3.58
C PRO A 109 -16.19 -7.24 4.65
N GLU A 110 -16.40 -7.55 5.92
CA GLU A 110 -16.11 -6.67 7.06
C GLU A 110 -14.61 -6.46 7.32
N LYS A 111 -13.74 -7.39 6.86
CA LYS A 111 -12.29 -7.36 7.12
C LYS A 111 -11.51 -6.65 6.00
N ARG A 112 -11.93 -5.43 5.64
CA ARG A 112 -11.38 -4.66 4.50
C ARG A 112 -9.85 -4.56 4.52
N PHE A 113 -9.24 -4.19 5.65
CA PHE A 113 -7.77 -4.06 5.76
C PHE A 113 -7.03 -5.39 5.52
N SER A 114 -7.56 -6.49 6.05
CA SER A 114 -6.92 -7.81 5.93
C SER A 114 -7.09 -8.37 4.51
N ASN A 115 -8.22 -8.10 3.86
CA ASN A 115 -8.44 -8.46 2.45
C ASN A 115 -7.47 -7.67 1.54
N GLU A 116 -7.27 -6.38 1.81
CA GLU A 116 -6.35 -5.54 1.04
C GLU A 116 -4.88 -5.95 1.22
N ALA A 117 -4.50 -6.48 2.39
CA ALA A 117 -3.17 -7.02 2.62
C ALA A 117 -2.88 -8.24 1.74
N VAL A 118 -3.87 -9.10 1.48
CA VAL A 118 -3.72 -10.24 0.56
C VAL A 118 -3.52 -9.76 -0.88
N TYR A 119 -4.27 -8.73 -1.30
CA TYR A 119 -4.07 -8.10 -2.60
C TYR A 119 -2.70 -7.44 -2.74
N PHE A 120 -2.21 -6.80 -1.68
CA PHE A 120 -0.86 -6.22 -1.65
C PHE A 120 0.20 -7.30 -1.87
N PHE A 121 0.05 -8.47 -1.25
CA PHE A 121 0.96 -9.60 -1.52
C PHE A 121 0.92 -10.04 -2.99
N GLY A 122 -0.28 -10.10 -3.61
CA GLY A 122 -0.41 -10.38 -5.05
C GLY A 122 0.29 -9.35 -5.94
N VAL A 123 0.21 -8.06 -5.58
CA VAL A 123 0.95 -6.98 -6.26
C VAL A 123 2.46 -7.17 -6.12
N LEU A 124 2.97 -7.44 -4.91
CA LEU A 124 4.40 -7.69 -4.71
C LEU A 124 4.90 -8.88 -5.53
N MET A 125 4.17 -10.01 -5.52
CA MET A 125 4.55 -11.19 -6.29
C MET A 125 4.51 -10.96 -7.80
N SER A 126 3.58 -10.12 -8.29
CA SER A 126 3.53 -9.73 -9.70
C SER A 126 4.75 -8.88 -10.09
N ALA A 127 5.16 -7.94 -9.24
CA ALA A 127 6.37 -7.13 -9.44
C ALA A 127 7.63 -8.01 -9.48
N VAL A 128 7.73 -8.97 -8.55
CA VAL A 128 8.82 -9.95 -8.51
C VAL A 128 8.84 -10.81 -9.78
N SER A 129 7.68 -11.29 -10.23
CA SER A 129 7.54 -12.06 -11.45
C SER A 129 8.02 -11.31 -12.67
N VAL A 130 7.58 -10.06 -12.84
CA VAL A 130 8.04 -9.22 -13.96
C VAL A 130 9.52 -8.86 -13.84
N GLY A 131 10.03 -8.68 -12.62
CA GLY A 131 11.46 -8.45 -12.36
C GLY A 131 12.33 -9.62 -12.85
N PHE A 132 11.97 -10.86 -12.51
CA PHE A 132 12.66 -12.05 -13.01
C PHE A 132 12.41 -12.29 -14.51
N LEU A 133 11.23 -11.95 -15.03
CA LEU A 133 10.91 -12.10 -16.46
C LEU A 133 11.88 -11.29 -17.32
N ARG A 134 12.26 -10.09 -16.85
CA ARG A 134 13.23 -9.22 -17.51
C ARG A 134 14.62 -9.86 -17.63
N GLU A 135 15.01 -10.68 -16.67
CA GLU A 135 16.31 -11.36 -16.65
C GLU A 135 16.32 -12.68 -17.45
N THR A 136 15.19 -13.07 -18.03
CA THR A 136 15.15 -14.24 -18.90
C THR A 136 15.80 -13.92 -20.25
N ALA A 137 16.53 -14.89 -20.80
CA ALA A 137 17.25 -14.77 -22.07
C ALA A 137 16.38 -14.32 -23.26
N TRP A 138 15.06 -14.54 -23.20
CA TRP A 138 14.12 -14.14 -24.25
C TRP A 138 13.85 -12.63 -24.29
N PHE A 139 13.99 -11.94 -23.15
CA PHE A 139 13.62 -10.54 -23.00
C PHE A 139 14.78 -9.63 -22.57
N GLU A 140 16.01 -10.14 -22.59
CA GLU A 140 17.22 -9.39 -22.21
C GLU A 140 17.42 -8.12 -23.06
N THR A 141 17.00 -8.14 -24.32
CA THR A 141 17.09 -7.00 -25.24
C THR A 141 15.98 -5.96 -25.07
N PHE A 142 14.92 -6.28 -24.32
CA PHE A 142 13.78 -5.38 -24.15
C PHE A 142 14.10 -4.31 -23.11
N HIS A 143 13.70 -3.08 -23.39
CA HIS A 143 13.88 -1.97 -22.46
C HIS A 143 12.98 -2.08 -21.23
N VAL A 144 13.42 -1.51 -20.11
CA VAL A 144 12.73 -1.53 -18.81
C VAL A 144 11.29 -0.98 -18.93
N ALA A 145 11.09 0.02 -19.81
CA ALA A 145 9.76 0.54 -20.14
C ALA A 145 8.76 -0.57 -20.54
N PHE A 146 9.15 -1.59 -21.30
CA PHE A 146 8.23 -2.67 -21.68
C PHE A 146 7.63 -3.38 -20.46
N PHE A 147 8.46 -3.68 -19.46
CA PHE A 147 8.06 -4.39 -18.24
C PHE A 147 7.23 -3.53 -17.29
N LEU A 148 7.56 -2.24 -17.17
CA LEU A 148 6.73 -1.28 -16.42
C LEU A 148 5.37 -1.09 -17.08
N GLY A 149 5.32 -1.06 -18.42
CA GLY A 149 4.07 -1.04 -19.19
C GLY A 149 3.24 -2.30 -18.98
N LEU A 150 3.88 -3.48 -18.93
CA LEU A 150 3.22 -4.73 -18.59
C LEU A 150 2.59 -4.69 -17.19
N LEU A 151 3.33 -4.21 -16.18
CA LEU A 151 2.81 -4.04 -14.82
C LEU A 151 1.66 -3.05 -14.76
N MET A 152 1.77 -1.92 -15.46
CA MET A 152 0.69 -0.94 -15.58
C MET A 152 -0.59 -1.59 -16.10
N VAL A 153 -0.52 -2.37 -17.18
CA VAL A 153 -1.68 -3.04 -17.77
C VAL A 153 -2.26 -4.08 -16.81
N VAL A 154 -1.41 -4.93 -16.22
CA VAL A 154 -1.84 -5.97 -15.27
C VAL A 154 -2.52 -5.35 -14.05
N TYR A 155 -1.88 -4.38 -13.38
CA TYR A 155 -2.45 -3.73 -12.20
C TYR A 155 -3.68 -2.88 -12.55
N GLY A 156 -3.71 -2.23 -13.70
CA GLY A 156 -4.87 -1.48 -14.18
C GLY A 156 -6.09 -2.40 -14.35
N LEU A 157 -5.91 -3.54 -15.04
CA LEU A 157 -6.97 -4.53 -15.27
C LEU A 157 -7.43 -5.21 -13.98
N VAL A 158 -6.49 -5.67 -13.15
CA VAL A 158 -6.80 -6.36 -11.88
C VAL A 158 -7.43 -5.38 -10.90
N GLY A 159 -6.87 -4.17 -10.75
CA GLY A 159 -7.41 -3.13 -9.88
C GLY A 159 -8.81 -2.69 -10.29
N TRP A 160 -9.07 -2.61 -11.60
CA TRP A 160 -10.42 -2.32 -12.11
C TRP A 160 -11.39 -3.48 -11.84
N ARG A 161 -11.03 -4.73 -12.17
CA ARG A 161 -11.89 -5.91 -11.94
C ARG A 161 -12.22 -6.12 -10.46
N LEU A 162 -11.22 -6.00 -9.59
CA LEU A 162 -11.38 -6.24 -8.16
C LEU A 162 -11.87 -4.99 -7.41
N ASN A 163 -12.05 -3.84 -8.06
CA ASN A 163 -12.41 -2.56 -7.42
C ASN A 163 -11.57 -2.29 -6.15
N SER A 164 -10.27 -2.58 -6.21
CA SER A 164 -9.34 -2.36 -5.10
C SER A 164 -8.59 -1.06 -5.30
N ILE A 165 -8.71 -0.15 -4.32
CA ILE A 165 -8.01 1.13 -4.36
C ILE A 165 -6.50 0.95 -4.28
N LEU A 166 -6.04 -0.06 -3.53
CA LEU A 166 -4.63 -0.36 -3.34
C LEU A 166 -3.98 -0.80 -4.66
N ILE A 167 -4.58 -1.80 -5.33
CA ILE A 167 -4.04 -2.28 -6.62
C ILE A 167 -4.09 -1.17 -7.67
N TRP A 168 -5.13 -0.35 -7.65
CA TRP A 168 -5.24 0.80 -8.56
C TRP A 168 -4.12 1.83 -8.34
N LEU A 169 -3.78 2.15 -7.08
CA LEU A 169 -2.66 3.04 -6.78
C LEU A 169 -1.33 2.50 -7.30
N PHE A 170 -1.08 1.19 -7.16
CA PHE A 170 0.11 0.55 -7.76
C PHE A 170 0.07 0.55 -9.29
N GLY A 171 -1.11 0.45 -9.91
CA GLY A 171 -1.27 0.63 -11.35
C GLY A 171 -0.93 2.04 -11.82
N LEU A 172 -1.35 3.07 -11.07
CA LEU A 172 -0.97 4.46 -11.34
C LEU A 172 0.53 4.70 -11.10
N LEU A 173 1.13 4.07 -10.09
CA LEU A 173 2.57 4.13 -9.86
C LEU A 173 3.35 3.49 -11.01
N ALA A 174 2.90 2.32 -11.50
CA ALA A 174 3.49 1.66 -12.65
C ALA A 174 3.31 2.49 -13.94
N PHE A 175 2.17 3.15 -14.12
CA PHE A 175 1.94 4.10 -15.22
C PHE A 175 2.93 5.27 -15.16
N ALA A 176 3.12 5.88 -13.98
CA ALA A 176 4.09 6.95 -13.80
C ALA A 176 5.52 6.47 -14.13
N GLY A 177 5.95 5.32 -13.60
CA GLY A 177 7.26 4.74 -13.90
C GLY A 177 7.44 4.43 -15.39
N TRP A 178 6.43 3.81 -16.02
CA TRP A 178 6.43 3.53 -17.45
C TRP A 178 6.59 4.79 -18.29
N SER A 179 5.80 5.82 -18.00
CA SER A 179 5.85 7.08 -18.72
C SER A 179 7.19 7.80 -18.56
N LEU A 180 7.83 7.70 -17.40
CA LEU A 180 9.17 8.26 -17.19
C LEU A 180 10.20 7.56 -18.03
N GLU A 181 10.29 6.24 -17.94
CA GLU A 181 11.24 5.45 -18.73
C GLU A 181 11.02 5.64 -20.23
N LEU A 182 9.76 5.70 -20.69
CA LEU A 182 9.46 5.95 -22.10
C LEU A 182 9.93 7.35 -22.53
N THR A 183 9.68 8.39 -21.72
CA THR A 183 10.12 9.75 -22.06
C THR A 183 11.62 9.96 -21.90
N GLN A 184 12.29 9.19 -21.04
CA GLN A 184 13.75 9.18 -20.92
C GLN A 184 14.37 8.49 -22.11
N TYR A 185 13.82 7.35 -22.53
CA TYR A 185 14.27 6.66 -23.73
C TYR A 185 14.14 7.53 -25.00
N LEU A 186 13.08 8.35 -25.06
CA LEU A 186 12.84 9.27 -26.18
C LEU A 186 13.44 10.67 -25.98
N ALA A 187 14.14 10.93 -24.87
CA ALA A 187 14.71 12.25 -24.61
C ALA A 187 15.93 12.51 -25.49
N ASP A 188 16.14 13.77 -25.85
CA ASP A 188 17.37 14.20 -26.53
C ASP A 188 18.57 14.13 -25.57
N ALA A 189 19.79 14.23 -26.10
CA ALA A 189 21.07 14.13 -25.37
C ALA A 189 21.22 15.07 -24.15
N ASN A 190 20.30 16.02 -23.97
CA ASN A 190 20.27 16.99 -22.89
C ASN A 190 19.20 16.65 -21.82
N ASP A 191 18.63 15.44 -21.84
CA ASP A 191 17.58 14.94 -20.95
C ASP A 191 16.26 15.72 -21.00
N TYR A 192 15.98 16.44 -22.08
CA TYR A 192 14.69 17.10 -22.32
C TYR A 192 13.82 16.26 -23.27
N PHE A 193 12.53 16.16 -22.96
CA PHE A 193 11.51 15.53 -23.80
C PHE A 193 10.40 16.55 -23.95
N LEU A 194 10.12 16.98 -25.19
CA LEU A 194 9.19 18.08 -25.49
C LEU A 194 9.54 19.40 -24.77
N GLY A 195 10.82 19.65 -24.48
CA GLY A 195 11.28 20.84 -23.73
C GLY A 195 11.00 20.79 -22.23
N LEU A 196 10.42 19.71 -21.71
CA LEU A 196 10.17 19.51 -20.27
C LEU A 196 11.33 18.75 -19.63
N ASN A 197 11.81 19.21 -18.48
CA ASN A 197 12.71 18.44 -17.65
C ASN A 197 11.97 17.24 -16.98
N VAL A 198 12.72 16.32 -16.39
CA VAL A 198 12.16 15.10 -15.74
C VAL A 198 11.21 15.45 -14.58
N ALA A 199 11.51 16.50 -13.83
CA ALA A 199 10.69 16.92 -12.69
C ALA A 199 9.28 17.39 -13.11
N TRP A 200 9.18 18.16 -14.19
CA TRP A 200 7.89 18.62 -14.71
C TRP A 200 7.07 17.49 -15.33
N ARG A 201 7.72 16.53 -15.99
CA ARG A 201 7.05 15.31 -16.49
C ARG A 201 6.42 14.54 -15.33
N LEU A 202 7.18 14.29 -14.25
CA LEU A 202 6.68 13.68 -13.03
C LEU A 202 5.48 14.42 -12.44
N ALA A 203 5.57 15.74 -12.32
CA ALA A 203 4.51 16.57 -11.76
C ALA A 203 3.21 16.45 -12.58
N LEU A 204 3.30 16.48 -13.91
CA LEU A 204 2.16 16.31 -14.80
C LEU A 204 1.52 14.93 -14.65
N TRP A 205 2.32 13.87 -14.57
CA TRP A 205 1.79 12.52 -14.40
C TRP A 205 1.14 12.32 -13.04
N VAL A 206 1.71 12.85 -11.96
CA VAL A 206 1.09 12.81 -10.64
C VAL A 206 -0.23 13.58 -10.64
N ALA A 207 -0.29 14.76 -11.27
CA ALA A 207 -1.53 15.53 -11.41
C ALA A 207 -2.60 14.77 -12.21
N LEU A 208 -2.21 14.11 -13.30
CA LEU A 208 -3.11 13.28 -14.11
C LEU A 208 -3.64 12.09 -13.30
N CYS A 209 -2.76 11.38 -12.60
CA CYS A 209 -3.11 10.27 -11.71
C CYS A 209 -4.08 10.72 -10.62
N TRP A 210 -3.87 11.89 -10.02
CA TRP A 210 -4.77 12.51 -9.05
C TRP A 210 -6.15 12.82 -9.65
N ALA A 211 -6.19 13.41 -10.85
CA ALA A 211 -7.44 13.73 -11.54
C ALA A 211 -8.27 12.47 -11.87
N VAL A 212 -7.60 11.38 -12.28
CA VAL A 212 -8.24 10.09 -12.56
C VAL A 212 -8.69 9.37 -11.28
N HIS A 213 -8.03 9.63 -10.15
CA HIS A 213 -8.37 9.04 -8.85
C HIS A 213 -9.58 9.73 -8.18
N LEU A 214 -9.70 11.05 -8.30
CA LEU A 214 -10.78 11.86 -7.71
C LEU A 214 -12.20 11.26 -7.89
N PRO A 215 -12.62 10.84 -9.11
CA PRO A 215 -13.97 10.32 -9.32
C PRO A 215 -14.24 8.94 -8.69
N ARG A 216 -13.21 8.18 -8.32
CA ARG A 216 -13.38 6.88 -7.65
C ARG A 216 -13.51 7.00 -6.13
N CYS A 217 -12.92 8.02 -5.52
CA CYS A 217 -13.11 8.31 -4.09
C CYS A 217 -14.50 8.87 -3.77
N TYR A 218 -15.19 9.43 -4.78
CA TYR A 218 -16.51 10.07 -4.62
C TYR A 218 -17.70 9.20 -5.05
N ARG A 219 -17.54 7.87 -5.10
CA ARG A 219 -18.71 6.98 -5.18
C ARG A 219 -19.24 6.76 -3.76
N PRO A 220 -20.39 7.36 -3.37
CA PRO A 220 -21.04 6.97 -2.15
C PRO A 220 -21.41 5.49 -2.28
N THR A 221 -20.93 4.69 -1.33
CA THR A 221 -21.49 3.36 -1.04
C THR A 221 -22.91 3.51 -0.53
#